data_AF-I2H774-F1
#
_entry.id   AF-I2H774-F1
#
_cell.length_a   1.000
_cell.length_b   1.000
_cell.length_c   1.000
_cell.angle_alpha   90.00
_cell.angle_beta   90.00
_cell.angle_gamma   90.00
#
_symmetry.space_group_name_H-M   'P 1'
#
loop_
_entity.id
_entity.type
_entity.pdbx_description
1 polymer ?
#
loop_
_entity_poly.entity_id
_entity_poly.type
_entity_poly.pdbx_seq_one_letter_code
_entity_poly.pdbx_strand_id
1 'polypeptide(L)'
;MKASTSELDFVQHGYYYLKNTYQYNKLNKMAGKKSKSKGSNKKANSEKAINRSKESSPNIPEKKNESSTSAATSAPTSGEPVKETRNHNFVVRTITSLFLISGFFAVLASGYIWCITLIFLCQIATFKECINVTGETARFKKLPMTKLANWHLLFTTIYYLNGISLFAFFQDFFFKYKILTLVITYHRFVCYFSYLFGFMLFVYSLRRGSLKYQFGSLCITHMVLLLVVFQAHLGINNVINGLFWFLMPCGLVIINDIFAYLCGITFGRTKLIEISPKKTLEGFIGAWFFTALFSIVLTKLLVPFNYLICPVTDVTTNFFSPLQCELNPVFIPQDFRLPPIIFEKIGISVITMKPIYFHALNLATFASLFAPFGGFFASGLKRTFKVKDFGHTIPGHGGITDRIDCQFLMGSFTNLYYETFINEHRITVQTILSTILMNFDERQIVDLICMLTQALFSRGVIPDKGYQALNEVYANVSESLTTSF
;
A
#
# COMPACT_ATOMS: atom_id res chain seq x y z
N MET A 1 -46.14 20.81 -8.14
CA MET A 1 -44.90 20.02 -8.35
C MET A 1 -44.71 19.10 -7.16
N LYS A 2 -45.27 17.89 -7.24
CA LYS A 2 -45.07 16.81 -6.26
C LYS A 2 -43.99 15.90 -6.86
N ALA A 3 -42.76 15.97 -6.34
CA ALA A 3 -41.81 14.88 -6.52
C ALA A 3 -42.34 13.70 -5.70
N SER A 4 -42.44 12.53 -6.33
CA SER A 4 -43.04 11.35 -5.71
C SER A 4 -42.16 10.86 -4.57
N THR A 5 -42.82 10.46 -3.48
CA THR A 5 -42.25 9.80 -2.30
C THR A 5 -41.34 8.60 -2.62
N SER A 6 -41.43 8.03 -3.83
CA SER A 6 -40.56 6.95 -4.31
C SER A 6 -39.11 7.35 -4.62
N GLU A 7 -38.83 8.62 -4.93
CA GLU A 7 -37.46 9.06 -5.26
C GLU A 7 -36.60 9.27 -4.00
N LEU A 8 -37.20 9.67 -2.88
CA LEU A 8 -36.52 9.73 -1.58
C LEU A 8 -36.25 8.34 -1.01
N ASP A 9 -37.19 7.40 -1.14
CA ASP A 9 -37.02 6.03 -0.66
C ASP A 9 -35.88 5.29 -1.39
N PHE A 10 -35.69 5.52 -2.70
CA PHE A 10 -34.60 4.90 -3.47
C PHE A 10 -33.21 5.45 -3.07
N VAL A 11 -33.13 6.75 -2.77
CA VAL A 11 -31.90 7.41 -2.31
C VAL A 11 -31.53 6.94 -0.90
N GLN A 12 -32.51 6.79 0.00
CA GLN A 12 -32.29 6.29 1.35
C GLN A 12 -31.91 4.80 1.35
N HIS A 13 -32.56 3.96 0.53
CA HIS A 13 -32.24 2.54 0.42
C HIS A 13 -30.83 2.28 -0.15
N GLY A 14 -30.41 3.04 -1.16
CA GLY A 14 -29.06 2.94 -1.73
C GLY A 14 -27.96 3.29 -0.74
N TYR A 15 -28.18 4.34 0.06
CA TYR A 15 -27.26 4.77 1.11
C TYR A 15 -27.20 3.75 2.27
N TYR A 16 -28.35 3.16 2.64
CA TYR A 16 -28.46 2.13 3.66
C TYR A 16 -27.75 0.82 3.27
N TYR A 17 -27.84 0.42 1.99
CA TYR A 17 -27.22 -0.81 1.49
C TYR A 17 -25.68 -0.72 1.41
N LEU A 18 -25.15 0.44 1.03
CA LEU A 18 -23.69 0.69 0.98
C LEU A 18 -23.07 0.72 2.39
N LYS A 19 -23.75 1.33 3.36
CA LYS A 19 -23.31 1.38 4.77
C LYS A 19 -23.32 0.00 5.44
N ASN A 20 -24.35 -0.81 5.18
CA ASN A 20 -24.47 -2.16 5.76
C ASN A 20 -23.49 -3.17 5.13
N THR A 21 -23.19 -3.05 3.83
CA THR A 21 -22.20 -3.92 3.18
C THR A 21 -20.78 -3.65 3.70
N TYR A 22 -20.45 -2.41 4.05
CA TYR A 22 -19.17 -2.06 4.68
C TYR A 22 -19.03 -2.64 6.10
N GLN A 23 -20.10 -2.57 6.91
CA GLN A 23 -20.14 -3.12 8.27
C GLN A 23 -20.13 -4.67 8.30
N TYR A 24 -20.90 -5.32 7.43
CA TYR A 24 -20.99 -6.79 7.36
C TYR A 24 -19.65 -7.47 7.02
N ASN A 25 -18.83 -6.85 6.16
CA ASN A 25 -17.50 -7.39 5.83
C ASN A 25 -16.45 -7.15 6.93
N LYS A 26 -16.69 -6.21 7.84
CA LYS A 26 -15.83 -5.93 8.99
C LYS A 26 -16.09 -6.92 10.14
N LEU A 27 -17.34 -7.33 10.36
CA LEU A 27 -17.73 -8.32 11.36
C LEU A 27 -17.26 -9.76 11.01
N ASN A 28 -17.33 -10.16 9.74
CA ASN A 28 -16.86 -11.50 9.31
C ASN A 28 -15.33 -11.69 9.40
N LYS A 29 -14.55 -10.61 9.47
CA LYS A 29 -13.10 -10.69 9.75
C LYS A 29 -12.77 -10.97 11.23
N MET A 30 -13.72 -10.77 12.14
CA MET A 30 -13.53 -11.01 13.58
C MET A 30 -13.91 -12.45 14.01
N ALA A 31 -14.77 -13.15 13.26
CA ALA A 31 -15.24 -14.48 13.62
C ALA A 31 -14.33 -15.66 13.17
N GLY A 32 -13.34 -15.41 12.32
CA GLY A 32 -12.50 -16.45 11.69
C GLY A 32 -11.20 -16.80 12.43
N LYS A 33 -11.21 -16.98 13.76
CA LYS A 33 -10.05 -17.51 14.50
C LYS A 33 -10.49 -18.45 15.61
N LYS A 34 -10.78 -19.71 15.25
CA LYS A 34 -10.67 -20.90 16.11
C LYS A 34 -10.98 -22.16 15.29
N SER A 35 -9.95 -22.86 14.84
CA SER A 35 -9.93 -24.33 14.93
C SER A 35 -8.49 -24.84 14.83
N LYS A 36 -8.15 -25.73 15.76
CA LYS A 36 -6.82 -26.24 16.08
C LYS A 36 -6.40 -27.36 15.13
N SER A 37 -5.11 -27.36 14.84
CA SER A 37 -4.27 -28.45 14.34
C SER A 37 -4.30 -29.69 15.25
N LYS A 38 -4.34 -30.89 14.64
CA LYS A 38 -3.86 -32.18 15.20
C LYS A 38 -3.51 -33.18 14.08
N GLY A 39 -2.28 -33.70 14.12
CA GLY A 39 -1.80 -34.97 13.49
C GLY A 39 -1.56 -34.93 11.97
N SER A 40 -0.56 -35.58 11.37
CA SER A 40 0.34 -36.65 11.81
C SER A 40 1.56 -36.76 10.86
N ASN A 41 2.65 -37.29 11.40
CA ASN A 41 3.88 -37.71 10.74
C ASN A 41 3.66 -38.65 9.54
N LYS A 42 4.49 -38.51 8.49
CA LYS A 42 5.15 -39.64 7.84
C LYS A 42 6.41 -39.20 7.06
N LYS A 43 7.54 -39.71 7.52
CA LYS A 43 8.83 -39.78 6.82
C LYS A 43 8.71 -40.63 5.56
N ALA A 44 9.44 -40.26 4.51
CA ALA A 44 10.00 -41.22 3.56
C ALA A 44 11.29 -40.65 2.95
N ASN A 45 12.41 -41.27 3.34
CA ASN A 45 13.69 -41.20 2.66
C ASN A 45 13.57 -41.77 1.24
N SER A 46 14.37 -41.23 0.32
CA SER A 46 14.88 -41.97 -0.83
C SER A 46 16.12 -41.25 -1.36
N GLU A 47 17.28 -41.72 -0.90
CA GLU A 47 18.53 -41.59 -1.62
C GLU A 47 18.48 -42.46 -2.89
N LYS A 48 19.03 -41.96 -4.00
CA LYS A 48 20.02 -42.73 -4.77
C LYS A 48 20.75 -41.83 -5.77
N ALA A 49 22.07 -41.84 -5.60
CA ALA A 49 23.07 -41.38 -6.54
C ALA A 49 23.15 -42.27 -7.78
N ILE A 50 23.73 -41.73 -8.87
CA ILE A 50 24.61 -42.33 -9.90
C ILE A 50 24.48 -41.45 -11.16
N ASN A 51 25.47 -41.12 -11.99
CA ASN A 51 26.93 -41.01 -11.97
C ASN A 51 27.30 -40.61 -13.42
N ARG A 52 28.26 -39.68 -13.62
CA ARG A 52 29.06 -39.43 -14.85
C ARG A 52 28.28 -39.03 -16.14
N SER A 53 28.76 -38.12 -16.97
CA SER A 53 30.08 -38.11 -17.62
C SER A 53 30.55 -36.69 -17.98
N LYS A 54 31.85 -36.48 -17.77
CA LYS A 54 32.66 -35.43 -18.39
C LYS A 54 32.96 -35.86 -19.83
N GLU A 55 32.86 -34.95 -20.77
CA GLU A 55 33.56 -35.06 -22.05
C GLU A 55 34.38 -33.79 -22.29
N SER A 56 35.68 -34.01 -22.40
CA SER A 56 36.76 -33.11 -22.75
C SER A 56 37.13 -33.34 -24.20
N SER A 57 37.48 -32.28 -24.94
CA SER A 57 38.28 -32.36 -26.17
C SER A 57 38.92 -31.00 -26.48
N PRO A 58 40.04 -30.95 -27.23
CA PRO A 58 41.26 -30.29 -26.76
C PRO A 58 41.69 -29.05 -27.58
N ASN A 59 42.52 -28.20 -26.95
CA ASN A 59 43.46 -27.26 -27.60
C ASN A 59 44.62 -28.03 -28.25
N ILE A 60 45.22 -27.55 -29.37
CA ILE A 60 46.60 -26.98 -29.57
C ILE A 60 46.71 -26.45 -31.06
N PRO A 61 47.78 -25.77 -31.58
CA PRO A 61 48.11 -24.32 -31.56
C PRO A 61 48.36 -23.60 -32.93
N GLU A 62 48.56 -22.27 -32.84
CA GLU A 62 49.48 -21.34 -33.56
C GLU A 62 49.91 -21.52 -35.04
N LYS A 63 49.78 -20.45 -35.86
CA LYS A 63 50.91 -19.59 -36.35
C LYS A 63 50.53 -18.50 -37.39
N LYS A 64 51.11 -17.30 -37.15
CA LYS A 64 51.77 -16.29 -38.03
C LYS A 64 51.14 -15.72 -39.33
N ASN A 65 51.07 -14.37 -39.33
CA ASN A 65 51.41 -13.34 -40.34
C ASN A 65 51.56 -13.73 -41.82
N GLU A 66 50.89 -12.98 -42.72
CA GLU A 66 51.53 -11.97 -43.60
C GLU A 66 50.52 -11.21 -44.49
N SER A 67 50.95 -10.03 -44.90
CA SER A 67 50.26 -8.96 -45.62
C SER A 67 50.07 -9.20 -47.12
N SER A 68 48.99 -8.69 -47.72
CA SER A 68 49.02 -8.06 -49.05
C SER A 68 47.80 -7.17 -49.32
N THR A 69 48.11 -6.00 -49.88
CA THR A 69 47.25 -4.90 -50.34
C THR A 69 46.45 -5.23 -51.60
N SER A 70 45.21 -4.73 -51.71
CA SER A 70 44.74 -3.99 -52.90
C SER A 70 43.31 -3.40 -52.77
N ALA A 71 43.22 -2.13 -53.19
CA ALA A 71 42.11 -1.44 -53.88
C ALA A 71 40.71 -1.27 -53.22
N ALA A 72 40.55 -0.09 -52.60
CA ALA A 72 39.49 0.92 -52.79
C ALA A 72 38.11 0.53 -53.36
N THR A 73 37.05 0.71 -52.52
CA THR A 73 35.86 1.53 -52.86
C THR A 73 35.16 2.06 -51.58
N SER A 74 34.67 3.30 -51.69
CA SER A 74 34.06 4.23 -50.73
C SER A 74 32.84 3.80 -49.89
N ALA A 75 32.77 4.22 -48.62
CA ALA A 75 31.60 4.84 -47.92
C ALA A 75 31.90 5.10 -46.41
N PRO A 76 31.28 6.12 -45.77
CA PRO A 76 31.84 6.79 -44.58
C PRO A 76 31.63 6.03 -43.26
N THR A 77 32.70 6.05 -42.47
CA THR A 77 32.80 5.95 -41.00
C THR A 77 31.54 5.54 -40.25
N SER A 78 31.50 4.26 -39.88
CA SER A 78 30.76 3.76 -38.73
C SER A 78 31.14 4.56 -37.49
N GLY A 79 30.17 5.25 -36.89
CA GLY A 79 30.34 5.97 -35.65
C GLY A 79 30.84 5.05 -34.54
N GLU A 80 32.05 5.30 -34.06
CA GLU A 80 32.50 4.86 -32.75
C GLU A 80 31.48 5.34 -31.70
N PRO A 81 31.16 4.54 -30.67
CA PRO A 81 30.38 5.05 -29.55
C PRO A 81 31.23 6.11 -28.85
N VAL A 82 30.83 7.37 -29.00
CA VAL A 82 31.38 8.50 -28.26
C VAL A 82 31.42 8.11 -26.78
N LYS A 83 32.62 8.11 -26.23
CA LYS A 83 32.91 7.86 -24.82
C LYS A 83 32.27 8.98 -24.01
N GLU A 84 30.97 8.88 -23.72
CA GLU A 84 30.23 9.87 -22.96
C GLU A 84 30.95 10.13 -21.63
N THR A 85 31.45 11.35 -21.48
CA THR A 85 32.25 11.78 -20.34
C THR A 85 31.47 11.52 -19.04
N ARG A 86 32.13 10.92 -18.04
CA ARG A 86 31.57 10.68 -16.68
C ARG A 86 30.83 11.90 -16.10
N ASN A 87 31.28 13.10 -16.46
CA ASN A 87 30.70 14.37 -16.05
C ASN A 87 29.33 14.64 -16.70
N HIS A 88 29.11 14.26 -17.96
CA HIS A 88 27.82 14.40 -18.62
C HIS A 88 26.75 13.56 -17.92
N ASN A 89 27.05 12.29 -17.64
CA ASN A 89 26.17 11.40 -16.90
C ASN A 89 25.87 11.89 -15.47
N PHE A 90 26.83 12.55 -14.82
CA PHE A 90 26.61 13.17 -13.50
C PHE A 90 25.71 14.40 -13.58
N VAL A 91 25.89 15.26 -14.58
CA VAL A 91 25.07 16.46 -14.80
C VAL A 91 23.63 16.07 -15.16
N VAL A 92 23.44 15.12 -16.08
CA VAL A 92 22.11 14.61 -16.45
C VAL A 92 21.39 14.06 -15.23
N ARG A 93 22.08 13.24 -14.41
CA ARG A 93 21.50 12.75 -13.16
C ARG A 93 21.10 13.87 -12.22
N THR A 94 21.97 14.85 -11.99
CA THR A 94 21.69 15.94 -11.06
C THR A 94 20.47 16.76 -11.51
N ILE A 95 20.38 17.11 -12.79
CA ILE A 95 19.26 17.86 -13.36
C ILE A 95 17.96 17.05 -13.27
N THR A 96 18.00 15.77 -13.67
CA THR A 96 16.81 14.90 -13.59
C THR A 96 16.37 14.69 -12.12
N SER A 97 17.30 14.56 -11.17
CA SER A 97 16.96 14.47 -9.74
C SER A 97 16.26 15.74 -9.24
N LEU A 98 16.77 16.92 -9.59
CA LEU A 98 16.14 18.20 -9.20
C LEU A 98 14.74 18.32 -9.80
N PHE A 99 14.56 17.95 -11.06
CA PHE A 99 13.24 17.95 -11.71
C PHE A 99 12.26 16.98 -11.03
N LEU A 100 12.70 15.77 -10.68
CA LEU A 100 11.86 14.79 -9.99
C LEU A 100 11.45 15.27 -8.59
N ILE A 101 12.38 15.81 -7.82
CA ILE A 101 12.11 16.35 -6.48
C ILE A 101 11.14 17.53 -6.57
N SER A 102 11.42 18.49 -7.47
CA SER A 102 10.54 19.65 -7.69
C SER A 102 9.15 19.21 -8.15
N GLY A 103 9.07 18.25 -9.07
CA GLY A 103 7.79 17.71 -9.55
C GLY A 103 7.01 17.01 -8.44
N PHE A 104 7.68 16.25 -7.57
CA PHE A 104 7.04 15.60 -6.43
C PHE A 104 6.43 16.61 -5.46
N PHE A 105 7.17 17.65 -5.07
CA PHE A 105 6.63 18.70 -4.19
C PHE A 105 5.55 19.55 -4.87
N ALA A 106 5.63 19.77 -6.19
CA ALA A 106 4.55 20.42 -6.94
C ALA A 106 3.26 19.60 -6.93
N VAL A 107 3.36 18.28 -7.14
CA VAL A 107 2.22 17.36 -7.03
C VAL A 107 1.65 17.37 -5.62
N LEU A 108 2.51 17.32 -4.60
CA LEU A 108 2.10 17.38 -3.20
C LEU A 108 1.34 18.67 -2.88
N ALA A 109 1.82 19.82 -3.36
CA ALA A 109 1.16 21.12 -3.14
C ALA A 109 -0.15 21.26 -3.92
N SER A 110 -0.29 20.57 -5.06
CA SER A 110 -1.46 20.69 -5.94
C SER A 110 -2.72 20.05 -5.39
N GLY A 111 -2.62 19.14 -4.41
CA GLY A 111 -3.79 18.49 -3.80
C GLY A 111 -3.69 16.98 -3.69
N TYR A 112 -4.66 16.41 -2.96
CA TYR A 112 -4.78 14.97 -2.73
C TYR A 112 -5.01 14.19 -4.03
N ILE A 113 -5.85 14.72 -4.93
CA ILE A 113 -6.15 14.06 -6.21
C ILE A 113 -4.90 13.84 -7.06
N TRP A 114 -3.98 14.82 -7.08
CA TRP A 114 -2.73 14.71 -7.83
C TRP A 114 -1.78 13.68 -7.22
N CYS A 115 -1.76 13.56 -5.89
CA CYS A 115 -1.00 12.49 -5.22
C CYS A 115 -1.58 11.10 -5.54
N ILE A 116 -2.91 10.95 -5.54
CA ILE A 116 -3.58 9.71 -5.92
C ILE A 116 -3.28 9.37 -7.40
N THR A 117 -3.36 10.36 -8.29
CA THR A 117 -2.99 10.20 -9.71
C THR A 117 -1.52 9.81 -9.86
N LEU A 118 -0.60 10.40 -9.08
CA LEU A 118 0.81 10.02 -9.11
C LEU A 118 1.00 8.54 -8.72
N ILE A 119 0.39 8.08 -7.63
CA ILE A 119 0.46 6.67 -7.20
C ILE A 119 -0.12 5.77 -8.29
N PHE A 120 -1.25 6.17 -8.89
CA PHE A 120 -1.91 5.45 -9.98
C PHE A 120 -1.02 5.31 -11.23
N LEU A 121 -0.32 6.38 -11.62
CA LEU A 121 0.62 6.35 -12.75
C LEU A 121 1.85 5.49 -12.41
N CYS A 122 2.37 5.59 -11.20
CA CYS A 122 3.51 4.80 -10.73
C CYS A 122 3.22 3.29 -10.75
N GLN A 123 2.04 2.85 -10.29
CA GLN A 123 1.68 1.42 -10.34
C GLN A 123 1.53 0.91 -11.78
N ILE A 124 0.98 1.70 -12.71
CA ILE A 124 0.84 1.30 -14.12
C ILE A 124 2.20 1.22 -14.78
N ALA A 125 3.08 2.21 -14.54
CA ALA A 125 4.44 2.20 -15.07
C ALA A 125 5.25 1.01 -14.54
N THR A 126 5.16 0.73 -13.23
CA THR A 126 5.80 -0.42 -12.59
C THR A 126 5.28 -1.73 -13.18
N PHE A 127 3.96 -1.87 -13.34
CA PHE A 127 3.37 -3.05 -13.97
C PHE A 127 3.89 -3.26 -15.39
N LYS A 128 3.90 -2.20 -16.20
CA LYS A 128 4.42 -2.24 -17.58
C LYS A 128 5.88 -2.65 -17.62
N GLU A 129 6.73 -2.08 -16.77
CA GLU A 129 8.16 -2.42 -16.68
C GLU A 129 8.37 -3.88 -16.28
N CYS A 130 7.71 -4.35 -15.21
CA CYS A 130 7.78 -5.74 -14.77
C CYS A 130 7.36 -6.73 -15.87
N ILE A 131 6.22 -6.49 -16.53
CA ILE A 131 5.76 -7.37 -17.62
C ILE A 131 6.72 -7.33 -18.81
N ASN A 132 7.27 -6.17 -19.15
CA ASN A 132 8.21 -6.04 -20.27
C ASN A 132 9.53 -6.77 -20.02
N VAL A 133 10.10 -6.69 -18.81
CA VAL A 133 11.31 -7.44 -18.43
C VAL A 133 11.12 -8.94 -18.63
N THR A 134 9.94 -9.46 -18.29
CA THR A 134 9.64 -10.89 -18.47
C THR A 134 9.35 -11.28 -19.93
N GLY A 135 9.10 -10.28 -20.78
CA GLY A 135 8.77 -10.42 -22.20
C GLY A 135 9.92 -10.22 -23.20
N GLU A 136 11.13 -9.89 -22.75
CA GLU A 136 12.30 -9.63 -23.64
C GLU A 136 12.76 -10.86 -24.44
N THR A 137 12.24 -12.06 -24.15
CA THR A 137 12.51 -13.22 -25.00
C THR A 137 11.75 -13.08 -26.33
N ALA A 138 12.44 -13.19 -27.47
CA ALA A 138 11.90 -12.99 -28.83
C ALA A 138 10.59 -13.75 -29.17
N ARG A 139 10.22 -14.79 -28.39
CA ARG A 139 8.94 -15.50 -28.49
C ARG A 139 7.72 -14.68 -28.03
N PHE A 140 7.87 -13.69 -27.15
CA PHE A 140 6.75 -12.91 -26.60
C PHE A 140 6.16 -11.90 -27.60
N LYS A 141 6.96 -11.44 -28.58
CA LYS A 141 6.48 -10.57 -29.67
C LYS A 141 5.40 -11.26 -30.52
N LYS A 142 5.31 -12.60 -30.51
CA LYS A 142 4.35 -13.37 -31.30
C LYS A 142 3.00 -13.63 -30.59
N LEU A 143 2.79 -13.12 -29.37
CA LEU A 143 1.61 -13.42 -28.53
C LEU A 143 0.88 -12.14 -28.04
N PRO A 144 0.19 -11.40 -28.93
CA PRO A 144 -0.51 -10.16 -28.54
C PRO A 144 -1.67 -10.40 -27.56
N MET A 145 -2.37 -11.54 -27.67
CA MET A 145 -3.51 -11.86 -26.80
C MET A 145 -3.13 -12.05 -25.33
N THR A 146 -1.93 -12.59 -25.06
CA THR A 146 -1.44 -12.72 -23.67
C THR A 146 -1.13 -11.35 -23.07
N LYS A 147 -0.64 -10.39 -23.88
CA LYS A 147 -0.48 -8.99 -23.42
C LYS A 147 -1.81 -8.34 -23.11
N LEU A 148 -2.81 -8.52 -23.97
CA LEU A 148 -4.16 -8.01 -23.74
C LEU A 148 -4.75 -8.57 -22.44
N ALA A 149 -4.63 -9.88 -22.22
CA ALA A 149 -5.08 -10.52 -20.98
C ALA A 149 -4.39 -9.93 -19.73
N ASN A 150 -3.08 -9.69 -19.78
CA ASN A 150 -2.35 -9.07 -18.65
C ASN A 150 -2.86 -7.64 -18.35
N TRP A 151 -3.06 -6.81 -19.38
CA TRP A 151 -3.58 -5.45 -19.21
C TRP A 151 -5.03 -5.42 -18.73
N HIS A 152 -5.85 -6.36 -19.21
CA HIS A 152 -7.23 -6.52 -18.74
C HIS A 152 -7.25 -6.86 -17.25
N LEU A 153 -6.45 -7.85 -16.81
CA LEU A 153 -6.35 -8.22 -15.39
C LEU A 153 -5.87 -7.05 -14.51
N LEU A 154 -4.96 -6.20 -15.02
CA LEU A 154 -4.58 -4.96 -14.34
C LEU A 154 -5.77 -4.02 -14.16
N PHE A 155 -6.48 -3.70 -15.24
CA PHE A 155 -7.62 -2.80 -15.18
C PHE A 155 -8.72 -3.33 -14.26
N THR A 156 -9.07 -4.62 -14.37
CA THR A 156 -10.05 -5.27 -13.49
C THR A 156 -9.64 -5.17 -12.02
N THR A 157 -8.35 -5.39 -11.70
CA THR A 157 -7.85 -5.33 -10.31
C THR A 157 -7.87 -3.90 -9.77
N ILE A 158 -7.42 -2.94 -10.56
CA ILE A 158 -7.48 -1.52 -10.21
C ILE A 158 -8.91 -1.08 -9.96
N TYR A 159 -9.83 -1.47 -10.85
CA TYR A 159 -11.25 -1.14 -10.71
C TYR A 159 -11.83 -1.79 -9.46
N TYR A 160 -11.58 -3.08 -9.21
CA TYR A 160 -12.04 -3.78 -8.01
C TYR A 160 -11.57 -3.13 -6.70
N LEU A 161 -10.31 -2.69 -6.64
CA LEU A 161 -9.73 -2.12 -5.42
C LEU A 161 -10.11 -0.65 -5.23
N ASN A 162 -10.02 0.17 -6.27
CA ASN A 162 -10.15 1.63 -6.18
C ASN A 162 -11.47 2.18 -6.73
N GLY A 163 -12.30 1.37 -7.39
CA GLY A 163 -13.50 1.84 -8.09
C GLY A 163 -14.52 2.49 -7.18
N ILE A 164 -14.69 1.97 -5.96
CA ILE A 164 -15.59 2.56 -4.95
C ILE A 164 -15.04 3.90 -4.44
N SER A 165 -13.74 3.96 -4.11
CA SER A 165 -13.10 5.20 -3.68
C SER A 165 -13.14 6.28 -4.77
N LEU A 166 -12.90 5.89 -6.03
CA LEU A 166 -13.02 6.77 -7.18
C LEU A 166 -14.44 7.31 -7.35
N PHE A 167 -15.46 6.45 -7.17
CA PHE A 167 -16.85 6.89 -7.22
C PHE A 167 -17.16 7.94 -6.15
N ALA A 168 -16.68 7.73 -4.91
CA ALA A 168 -16.89 8.68 -3.82
C ALA A 168 -16.36 10.09 -4.16
N PHE A 169 -15.32 10.19 -4.98
CA PHE A 169 -14.76 11.48 -5.41
C PHE A 169 -15.49 12.16 -6.56
N PHE A 170 -16.25 11.41 -7.37
CA PHE A 170 -16.89 11.92 -8.58
C PHE A 170 -18.42 11.70 -8.58
N GLN A 171 -19.05 11.62 -7.40
CA GLN A 171 -20.44 11.21 -7.25
C GLN A 171 -21.41 11.96 -8.18
N ASP A 172 -21.28 13.28 -8.28
CA ASP A 172 -22.14 14.14 -9.12
C ASP A 172 -22.10 13.74 -10.60
N PHE A 173 -20.92 13.39 -11.10
CA PHE A 173 -20.75 12.95 -12.50
C PHE A 173 -21.41 11.59 -12.72
N PHE A 174 -21.24 10.66 -11.79
CA PHE A 174 -21.75 9.29 -11.95
C PHE A 174 -23.28 9.24 -11.82
N PHE A 175 -23.88 10.05 -10.93
CA PHE A 175 -25.34 10.13 -10.77
C PHE A 175 -26.07 10.71 -11.99
N LYS A 176 -25.38 11.53 -12.80
CA LYS A 176 -25.94 12.07 -14.05
C LYS A 176 -26.25 10.98 -15.09
N TYR A 177 -25.52 9.85 -15.07
CA TYR A 177 -25.65 8.80 -16.08
C TYR A 177 -26.16 7.49 -15.47
N LYS A 178 -27.42 7.11 -15.78
CA LYS A 178 -28.09 5.91 -15.23
C LYS A 178 -27.28 4.61 -15.38
N ILE A 179 -26.61 4.42 -16.52
CA ILE A 179 -25.80 3.21 -16.77
C ILE A 179 -24.62 3.11 -15.81
N LEU A 180 -24.04 4.27 -15.46
CA LEU A 180 -22.86 4.36 -14.63
C LEU A 180 -23.23 4.11 -13.16
N THR A 181 -24.38 4.64 -12.71
CA THR A 181 -24.98 4.29 -11.42
C THR A 181 -25.21 2.77 -11.29
N LEU A 182 -25.73 2.10 -12.33
CA LEU A 182 -25.93 0.65 -12.31
C LEU A 182 -24.60 -0.11 -12.12
N VAL A 183 -23.56 0.30 -12.85
CA VAL A 183 -22.22 -0.29 -12.74
C VAL A 183 -21.64 -0.15 -11.32
N ILE A 184 -21.93 0.96 -10.63
CA ILE A 184 -21.50 1.18 -9.23
C ILE A 184 -22.30 0.31 -8.26
N THR A 185 -23.63 0.30 -8.37
CA THR A 185 -24.50 -0.47 -7.47
C THR A 185 -24.12 -1.95 -7.49
N TYR A 186 -23.80 -2.48 -8.67
CA TYR A 186 -23.37 -3.86 -8.86
C TYR A 186 -21.85 -4.01 -9.00
N HIS A 187 -21.06 -3.09 -8.45
CA HIS A 187 -19.60 -3.02 -8.63
C HIS A 187 -18.89 -4.38 -8.44
N ARG A 188 -19.18 -5.07 -7.33
CA ARG A 188 -18.55 -6.38 -7.03
C ARG A 188 -18.91 -7.45 -8.06
N PHE A 189 -20.16 -7.46 -8.51
CA PHE A 189 -20.64 -8.38 -9.52
C PHE A 189 -19.97 -8.09 -10.87
N VAL A 190 -19.94 -6.83 -11.30
CA VAL A 190 -19.25 -6.39 -12.52
C VAL A 190 -17.77 -6.77 -12.50
N CYS A 191 -17.08 -6.58 -11.37
CA CYS A 191 -15.68 -6.99 -11.23
C CYS A 191 -15.48 -8.50 -11.38
N TYR A 192 -16.38 -9.31 -10.82
CA TYR A 192 -16.32 -10.77 -10.92
C TYR A 192 -16.46 -11.23 -12.38
N PHE A 193 -17.44 -10.72 -13.12
CA PHE A 193 -17.60 -11.04 -14.54
C PHE A 193 -16.45 -10.51 -15.40
N SER A 194 -15.94 -9.31 -15.09
CA SER A 194 -14.74 -8.76 -15.74
C SER A 194 -13.53 -9.68 -15.52
N TYR A 195 -13.34 -10.20 -14.31
CA TYR A 195 -12.27 -11.17 -14.02
C TYR A 195 -12.45 -12.48 -14.79
N LEU A 196 -13.66 -13.05 -14.79
CA LEU A 196 -13.97 -14.27 -15.56
C LEU A 196 -13.70 -14.07 -17.05
N PHE A 197 -14.07 -12.91 -17.61
CA PHE A 197 -13.76 -12.57 -19.00
C PHE A 197 -12.24 -12.52 -19.24
N GLY A 198 -11.47 -11.91 -18.34
CA GLY A 198 -10.01 -11.91 -18.39
C GLY A 198 -9.41 -13.32 -18.37
N PHE A 199 -9.96 -14.20 -17.55
CA PHE A 199 -9.56 -15.61 -17.49
C PHE A 199 -9.88 -16.34 -18.80
N MET A 200 -11.08 -16.14 -19.36
CA MET A 200 -11.46 -16.71 -20.67
C MET A 200 -10.55 -16.19 -21.78
N LEU A 201 -10.20 -14.90 -21.79
CA LEU A 201 -9.23 -14.32 -22.73
C LEU A 201 -7.85 -14.98 -22.61
N PHE A 202 -7.38 -15.25 -21.39
CA PHE A 202 -6.12 -15.96 -21.18
C PHE A 202 -6.18 -17.39 -21.73
N VAL A 203 -7.25 -18.13 -21.43
CA VAL A 203 -7.46 -19.51 -21.92
C VAL A 203 -7.52 -19.53 -23.46
N TYR A 204 -8.24 -18.60 -24.06
CA TYR A 204 -8.30 -18.43 -25.52
C TYR A 204 -6.93 -18.10 -26.12
N SER A 205 -6.08 -17.37 -25.39
CA SER A 205 -4.73 -17.00 -25.86
C SER A 205 -3.75 -18.19 -25.92
N LEU A 206 -4.08 -19.34 -25.32
CA LEU A 206 -3.15 -20.46 -25.19
C LEU A 206 -2.73 -21.03 -26.55
N ARG A 207 -1.42 -21.18 -26.76
CA ARG A 207 -0.84 -21.78 -27.97
C ARG A 207 0.08 -22.95 -27.62
N ARG A 208 -0.06 -24.05 -28.37
CA ARG A 208 0.83 -25.21 -28.27
C ARG A 208 2.28 -24.77 -28.54
N GLY A 209 3.22 -25.18 -27.68
CA GLY A 209 4.64 -24.82 -27.76
C GLY A 209 5.08 -23.59 -26.95
N SER A 210 4.15 -22.76 -26.45
CA SER A 210 4.44 -21.60 -25.58
C SER A 210 3.82 -21.67 -24.18
N LEU A 211 3.15 -22.77 -23.85
CA LEU A 211 2.41 -22.96 -22.58
C LEU A 211 3.21 -22.55 -21.33
N LYS A 212 4.44 -23.06 -21.18
CA LYS A 212 5.30 -22.74 -20.03
C LYS A 212 5.53 -21.23 -19.86
N TYR A 213 5.67 -20.51 -20.97
CA TYR A 213 5.83 -19.05 -20.96
C TYR A 213 4.53 -18.32 -20.65
N GLN A 214 3.39 -18.80 -21.16
CA GLN A 214 2.09 -18.18 -20.92
C GLN A 214 1.66 -18.33 -19.46
N PHE A 215 1.83 -19.52 -18.88
CA PHE A 215 1.60 -19.74 -17.44
C PHE A 215 2.63 -18.98 -16.59
N GLY A 216 3.90 -18.93 -17.00
CA GLY A 216 4.90 -18.09 -16.33
C GLY A 216 4.50 -16.61 -16.31
N SER A 217 4.06 -16.07 -17.45
CA SER A 217 3.55 -14.70 -17.54
C SER A 217 2.33 -14.50 -16.66
N LEU A 218 1.39 -15.45 -16.60
CA LEU A 218 0.22 -15.35 -15.72
C LEU A 218 0.63 -15.27 -14.25
N CYS A 219 1.58 -16.10 -13.81
CA CYS A 219 2.11 -16.09 -12.45
C CYS A 219 2.77 -14.74 -12.11
N ILE A 220 3.59 -14.21 -13.02
CA ILE A 220 4.23 -12.90 -12.84
C ILE A 220 3.18 -11.80 -12.79
N THR A 221 2.18 -11.82 -13.69
CA THR A 221 1.07 -10.85 -13.67
C THR A 221 0.40 -10.86 -12.30
N HIS A 222 -0.02 -12.02 -11.78
CA HIS A 222 -0.66 -12.10 -10.46
C HIS A 222 0.26 -11.66 -9.32
N MET A 223 1.54 -12.00 -9.38
CA MET A 223 2.54 -11.53 -8.42
C MET A 223 2.64 -10.00 -8.42
N VAL A 224 2.70 -9.37 -9.59
CA VAL A 224 2.77 -7.90 -9.71
C VAL A 224 1.44 -7.26 -9.27
N LEU A 225 0.29 -7.84 -9.61
CA LEU A 225 -1.01 -7.36 -9.10
C LEU A 225 -1.05 -7.36 -7.56
N LEU A 226 -0.51 -8.41 -6.93
CA LEU A 226 -0.46 -8.53 -5.48
C LEU A 226 0.58 -7.61 -4.83
N LEU A 227 1.79 -7.53 -5.37
CA LEU A 227 2.90 -6.80 -4.75
C LEU A 227 2.94 -5.32 -5.11
N VAL A 228 2.35 -4.93 -6.24
CA VAL A 228 2.35 -3.54 -6.71
C VAL A 228 0.96 -2.94 -6.59
N VAL A 229 -0.05 -3.50 -7.26
CA VAL A 229 -1.38 -2.86 -7.38
C VAL A 229 -2.13 -2.87 -6.07
N PHE A 230 -2.13 -4.00 -5.35
CA PHE A 230 -2.75 -4.08 -4.03
C PHE A 230 -2.05 -3.17 -3.01
N GLN A 231 -0.71 -3.13 -3.01
CA GLN A 231 0.03 -2.24 -2.10
C GLN A 231 -0.15 -0.76 -2.45
N ALA A 232 -0.25 -0.42 -3.74
CA ALA A 232 -0.55 0.93 -4.21
C ALA A 232 -1.95 1.39 -3.76
N HIS A 233 -2.96 0.51 -3.80
CA HIS A 233 -4.28 0.80 -3.24
C HIS A 233 -4.21 1.18 -1.75
N LEU A 234 -3.41 0.45 -0.96
CA LEU A 234 -3.18 0.81 0.44
C LEU A 234 -2.46 2.16 0.58
N GLY A 235 -1.53 2.47 -0.33
CA GLY A 235 -0.91 3.79 -0.43
C GLY A 235 -1.89 4.92 -0.73
N ILE A 236 -2.89 4.67 -1.59
CA ILE A 236 -3.98 5.63 -1.87
C ILE A 236 -4.79 5.87 -0.60
N ASN A 237 -5.13 4.82 0.17
CA ASN A 237 -5.85 4.97 1.43
C ASN A 237 -5.06 5.81 2.46
N ASN A 238 -3.73 5.69 2.51
CA ASN A 238 -2.91 6.58 3.34
C ASN A 238 -3.09 8.05 2.95
N VAL A 239 -3.06 8.38 1.66
CA VAL A 239 -3.29 9.75 1.16
C VAL A 239 -4.66 10.27 1.59
N ILE A 240 -5.69 9.43 1.50
CA ILE A 240 -7.07 9.78 1.88
C ILE A 240 -7.16 10.08 3.39
N ASN A 241 -6.45 9.31 4.21
CA ASN A 241 -6.38 9.51 5.66
C ASN A 241 -5.53 10.73 6.08
N GLY A 242 -4.79 11.34 5.14
CA GLY A 242 -3.99 12.54 5.34
C GLY A 242 -2.62 12.42 4.68
N LEU A 243 -2.13 13.49 4.05
CA LEU A 243 -0.85 13.48 3.32
C LEU A 243 0.35 13.16 4.20
N PHE A 244 0.26 13.38 5.51
CA PHE A 244 1.27 12.97 6.48
C PHE A 244 1.56 11.46 6.39
N TRP A 245 0.52 10.63 6.29
CA TRP A 245 0.62 9.16 6.20
C TRP A 245 1.16 8.67 4.86
N PHE A 246 1.32 9.56 3.89
CA PHE A 246 1.99 9.29 2.62
C PHE A 246 3.41 9.85 2.59
N LEU A 247 3.57 11.14 2.92
CA LEU A 247 4.84 11.85 2.83
C LEU A 247 5.86 11.38 3.86
N MET A 248 5.43 11.15 5.10
CA MET A 248 6.32 10.75 6.18
C MET A 248 6.99 9.39 5.89
N PRO A 249 6.27 8.29 5.61
CA PRO A 249 6.92 7.02 5.26
C PRO A 249 7.77 7.10 3.99
N CYS A 250 7.36 7.85 2.97
CA CYS A 250 8.16 8.05 1.77
C CYS A 250 9.50 8.74 2.08
N GLY A 251 9.45 9.79 2.92
CA GLY A 251 10.64 10.48 3.40
C GLY A 251 11.57 9.58 4.20
N LEU A 252 11.03 8.72 5.07
CA LEU A 252 11.83 7.77 5.85
C LEU A 252 12.58 6.76 4.97
N VAL A 253 11.95 6.24 3.92
CA VAL A 253 12.62 5.33 2.98
C VAL A 253 13.77 6.04 2.27
N ILE A 254 13.57 7.29 1.83
CA ILE A 254 14.60 8.10 1.16
C ILE A 254 15.77 8.37 2.12
N ILE A 255 15.47 8.81 3.34
CA ILE A 255 16.46 9.05 4.41
C ILE A 255 17.24 7.77 4.70
N ASN A 256 16.55 6.64 4.83
CA ASN A 256 17.17 5.35 5.09
C ASN A 256 18.14 4.95 3.97
N ASP A 257 17.77 5.12 2.70
CA ASP A 257 18.67 4.80 1.58
C ASP A 257 19.92 5.70 1.55
N ILE A 258 19.77 6.99 1.88
CA ILE A 258 20.89 7.93 1.99
C ILE A 258 21.85 7.49 3.10
N PHE A 259 21.33 7.24 4.32
CA PHE A 259 22.18 6.86 5.44
C PHE A 259 22.73 5.44 5.33
N ALA A 260 22.04 4.52 4.67
CA ALA A 260 22.58 3.20 4.35
C ALA A 260 23.78 3.29 3.40
N TYR A 261 23.73 4.21 2.44
CA TYR A 261 24.86 4.48 1.55
C TYR A 261 26.02 5.16 2.29
N LEU A 262 25.75 6.22 3.05
CA LEU A 262 26.78 6.98 3.79
C LEU A 262 27.49 6.12 4.84
N CYS A 263 26.74 5.41 5.68
CA CYS A 263 27.29 4.49 6.68
C CYS A 263 27.96 3.28 6.02
N GLY A 264 27.43 2.82 4.88
CA GLY A 264 27.99 1.71 4.13
C GLY A 264 29.37 2.01 3.52
N ILE A 265 29.61 3.24 3.05
CA ILE A 265 30.93 3.64 2.54
C ILE A 265 31.94 3.89 3.67
N THR A 266 31.49 4.52 4.76
CA THR A 266 32.37 4.94 5.86
C THR A 266 32.78 3.77 6.77
N PHE A 267 31.85 2.86 7.08
CA PHE A 267 32.05 1.79 8.04
C PHE A 267 31.84 0.37 7.46
N GLY A 268 31.44 0.25 6.20
CA GLY A 268 31.06 -1.04 5.61
C GLY A 268 32.23 -2.01 5.45
N ARG A 269 32.11 -3.17 6.09
CA ARG A 269 33.10 -4.27 5.97
C ARG A 269 32.41 -5.60 5.66
N THR A 270 31.23 -5.82 6.23
CA THR A 270 30.50 -7.09 6.10
C THR A 270 29.35 -6.95 5.10
N LYS A 271 29.28 -7.87 4.13
CA LYS A 271 28.19 -7.90 3.14
C LYS A 271 26.90 -8.36 3.79
N LEU A 272 25.78 -7.72 3.45
CA LEU A 272 24.47 -8.06 3.99
C LEU A 272 23.84 -9.27 3.28
N ILE A 273 23.86 -9.28 1.95
CA ILE A 273 23.26 -10.35 1.13
C ILE A 273 24.00 -10.51 -0.20
N GLU A 274 24.16 -11.75 -0.67
CA GLU A 274 24.91 -12.05 -1.91
C GLU A 274 24.28 -11.43 -3.16
N ILE A 275 22.94 -11.36 -3.21
CA ILE A 275 22.21 -10.83 -4.36
C ILE A 275 22.38 -9.31 -4.56
N SER A 276 22.91 -8.62 -3.54
CA SER A 276 23.19 -7.19 -3.55
C SER A 276 24.56 -6.91 -2.91
N PRO A 277 25.66 -7.12 -3.66
CA PRO A 277 27.03 -7.14 -3.11
C PRO A 277 27.51 -5.79 -2.57
N LYS A 278 26.79 -4.69 -2.86
CA LYS A 278 27.12 -3.34 -2.40
C LYS A 278 26.48 -2.96 -1.07
N LYS A 279 25.53 -3.75 -0.56
CA LYS A 279 24.83 -3.46 0.70
C LYS A 279 25.60 -4.13 1.84
N THR A 280 25.91 -3.36 2.89
CA THR A 280 26.69 -3.80 4.05
C THR A 280 25.85 -3.84 5.32
N LEU A 281 26.22 -4.69 6.28
CA LEU A 281 25.52 -4.80 7.55
C LEU A 281 25.69 -3.53 8.39
N GLU A 282 26.90 -2.94 8.41
CA GLU A 282 27.17 -1.71 9.14
C GLU A 282 26.39 -0.53 8.54
N GLY A 283 26.25 -0.51 7.21
CA GLY A 283 25.38 0.45 6.52
C GLY A 283 23.92 0.29 6.93
N PHE A 284 23.44 -0.94 7.02
CA PHE A 284 22.06 -1.23 7.44
C PHE A 284 21.77 -0.82 8.89
N ILE A 285 22.66 -1.13 9.83
CA ILE A 285 22.50 -0.75 11.25
C ILE A 285 22.64 0.77 11.43
N GLY A 286 23.62 1.39 10.77
CA GLY A 286 23.79 2.85 10.82
C GLY A 286 22.58 3.59 10.26
N ALA A 287 22.00 3.10 9.16
CA ALA A 287 20.79 3.66 8.58
C ALA A 287 19.61 3.63 9.55
N TRP A 288 19.44 2.55 10.32
CA TRP A 288 18.36 2.45 11.31
C TRP A 288 18.45 3.55 12.37
N PHE A 289 19.64 3.75 12.94
CA PHE A 289 19.87 4.80 13.93
C PHE A 289 19.56 6.20 13.38
N PHE A 290 20.12 6.55 12.22
CA PHE A 290 19.90 7.87 11.63
C PHE A 290 18.46 8.07 11.14
N THR A 291 17.81 7.04 10.60
CA THR A 291 16.40 7.12 10.17
C THR A 291 15.48 7.36 11.37
N ALA A 292 15.75 6.74 12.52
CA ALA A 292 15.03 7.00 13.77
C ALA A 292 15.26 8.43 14.30
N LEU A 293 16.49 8.95 14.20
CA LEU A 293 16.76 10.35 14.57
C LEU A 293 16.02 11.33 13.65
N PHE A 294 16.11 11.13 12.34
CA PHE A 294 15.47 12.00 11.35
C PHE A 294 13.95 11.88 11.33
N SER A 295 13.36 10.77 11.80
CA SER A 295 11.90 10.67 11.93
C SER A 295 11.35 11.68 12.93
N ILE A 296 12.09 11.97 14.00
CA ILE A 296 11.72 13.00 14.99
C ILE A 296 11.79 14.38 14.35
N VAL A 297 12.87 14.67 13.62
CA VAL A 297 13.07 15.95 12.91
C VAL A 297 11.96 16.17 11.88
N LEU A 298 11.68 15.15 11.06
CA LEU A 298 10.64 15.20 10.03
C LEU A 298 9.25 15.37 10.65
N THR A 299 8.95 14.67 11.74
CA THR A 299 7.67 14.84 12.47
C THR A 299 7.50 16.28 12.96
N LYS A 300 8.54 16.87 13.55
CA LYS A 300 8.53 18.27 14.00
C LYS A 300 8.30 19.25 12.85
N LEU A 301 8.81 18.94 11.66
CA LEU A 301 8.64 19.75 10.46
C LEU A 301 7.23 19.64 9.86
N LEU A 302 6.64 18.44 9.81
CA LEU A 302 5.39 18.20 9.08
C LEU A 302 4.12 18.47 9.90
N VAL A 303 4.13 18.19 11.21
CA VAL A 303 2.95 18.30 12.09
C VAL A 303 2.34 19.71 12.18
N PRO A 304 3.08 20.83 12.10
CA PRO A 304 2.49 22.17 12.14
C PRO A 304 1.54 22.48 10.97
N PHE A 305 1.61 21.74 9.87
CA PHE A 305 0.80 22.01 8.67
C PHE A 305 -0.51 21.21 8.69
N ASN A 306 -1.63 21.88 8.95
CA ASN A 306 -2.98 21.27 8.93
C ASN A 306 -3.28 20.57 7.60
N TYR A 307 -2.81 21.13 6.48
CA TYR A 307 -2.92 20.53 5.15
C TYR A 307 -2.35 19.10 5.07
N LEU A 308 -1.32 18.78 5.85
CA LEU A 308 -0.71 17.45 5.83
C LEU A 308 -1.41 16.46 6.76
N ILE A 309 -1.90 16.90 7.91
CA ILE A 309 -2.41 16.02 8.96
C ILE A 309 -3.92 15.76 8.86
N CYS A 310 -4.67 16.64 8.19
CA CYS A 310 -6.11 16.47 8.01
C CYS A 310 -6.43 15.39 6.97
N PRO A 311 -7.49 14.59 7.19
CA PRO A 311 -8.00 13.67 6.17
C PRO A 311 -8.72 14.43 5.05
N VAL A 312 -8.92 13.75 3.92
CA VAL A 312 -9.62 14.32 2.76
C VAL A 312 -11.09 14.56 3.07
N THR A 313 -11.53 15.81 2.96
CA THR A 313 -12.95 16.21 2.99
C THR A 313 -13.45 16.67 1.61
N ASP A 314 -12.59 17.37 0.86
CA ASP A 314 -12.86 17.85 -0.51
C ASP A 314 -11.64 17.56 -1.40
N VAL A 315 -11.91 17.01 -2.58
CA VAL A 315 -10.91 16.62 -3.60
C VAL A 315 -10.19 17.79 -4.23
N THR A 316 -10.81 18.98 -4.23
CA THR A 316 -10.24 20.19 -4.83
C THR A 316 -9.29 20.95 -3.90
N THR A 317 -9.18 20.51 -2.65
CA THR A 317 -8.31 21.12 -1.63
C THR A 317 -6.84 21.07 -2.06
N ASN A 318 -6.21 22.24 -2.12
CA ASN A 318 -4.78 22.41 -2.39
C ASN A 318 -4.07 23.05 -1.19
N PHE A 319 -2.75 23.22 -1.27
CA PHE A 319 -1.94 23.77 -0.19
C PHE A 319 -2.36 25.18 0.26
N PHE A 320 -2.92 25.99 -0.63
CA PHE A 320 -3.34 27.36 -0.35
C PHE A 320 -4.77 27.46 0.18
N SER A 321 -5.52 26.36 0.18
CA SER A 321 -6.88 26.31 0.71
C SER A 321 -6.84 26.30 2.25
N PRO A 322 -7.59 27.19 2.94
CA PRO A 322 -7.70 27.14 4.39
C PRO A 322 -8.47 25.89 4.80
N LEU A 323 -7.78 24.92 5.40
CA LEU A 323 -8.38 23.67 5.87
C LEU A 323 -8.45 23.65 7.40
N GLN A 324 -9.66 23.47 7.92
CA GLN A 324 -9.91 23.18 9.33
C GLN A 324 -10.56 21.81 9.43
N CYS A 325 -9.95 20.93 10.22
CA CYS A 325 -10.48 19.61 10.51
C CYS A 325 -10.32 19.32 12.00
N GLU A 326 -11.10 18.38 12.49
CA GLU A 326 -10.86 17.82 13.82
C GLU A 326 -9.62 16.92 13.77
N LEU A 327 -8.62 17.25 14.58
CA LEU A 327 -7.35 16.55 14.58
C LEU A 327 -7.47 15.21 15.32
N ASN A 328 -6.84 14.18 14.75
CA ASN A 328 -6.65 12.92 15.46
C ASN A 328 -5.81 13.17 16.73
N PRO A 329 -6.17 12.60 17.91
CA PRO A 329 -5.45 12.80 19.17
C PRO A 329 -3.97 12.48 19.14
N VAL A 330 -3.51 11.67 18.17
CA VAL A 330 -2.06 11.42 17.99
C VAL A 330 -1.28 12.71 17.69
N PHE A 331 -1.92 13.73 17.12
CA PHE A 331 -1.31 15.03 16.79
C PHE A 331 -1.49 16.08 17.90
N ILE A 332 -2.23 15.76 18.96
CA ILE A 332 -2.53 16.63 20.09
C ILE A 332 -1.56 16.27 21.24
N PRO A 333 -1.01 17.25 21.98
CA PRO A 333 -0.18 16.96 23.15
C PRO A 333 -0.97 16.16 24.20
N GLN A 334 -0.36 15.09 24.71
CA GLN A 334 -0.92 14.27 25.77
C GLN A 334 0.08 14.11 26.91
N ASP A 335 -0.45 13.93 28.11
CA ASP A 335 0.33 13.76 29.33
C ASP A 335 0.62 12.28 29.58
N PHE A 336 1.89 11.89 29.49
CA PHE A 336 2.34 10.52 29.74
C PHE A 336 2.90 10.39 31.15
N ARG A 337 2.29 9.51 31.94
CA ARG A 337 2.81 9.12 33.26
C ARG A 337 3.92 8.10 33.09
N LEU A 338 5.11 8.42 33.61
CA LEU A 338 6.27 7.54 33.50
C LEU A 338 6.13 6.31 34.41
N PRO A 339 6.67 5.15 34.01
CA PRO A 339 6.79 4.00 34.90
C PRO A 339 7.55 4.35 36.20
N PRO A 340 7.19 3.74 37.35
CA PRO A 340 7.78 4.06 38.66
C PRO A 340 9.32 3.99 38.69
N ILE A 341 9.90 3.09 37.90
CA ILE A 341 11.35 2.86 37.79
C ILE A 341 12.11 4.09 37.27
N ILE A 342 11.50 4.85 36.37
CA ILE A 342 12.11 6.06 35.77
C ILE A 342 11.83 7.27 36.66
N PHE A 343 10.65 7.30 37.29
CA PHE A 343 10.23 8.34 38.23
C PHE A 343 11.22 8.48 39.40
N GLU A 344 11.64 7.38 40.01
CA GLU A 344 12.60 7.39 41.13
C GLU A 344 13.99 7.93 40.76
N LYS A 345 14.41 7.79 39.50
CA LYS A 345 15.73 8.25 39.03
C LYS A 345 15.75 9.70 38.56
N ILE A 346 14.65 10.23 38.04
CA ILE A 346 14.63 11.50 37.29
C ILE A 346 13.75 12.57 37.98
N GLY A 347 12.87 12.18 38.91
CA GLY A 347 12.03 13.13 39.65
C GLY A 347 10.93 13.80 38.81
N ILE A 348 10.71 13.33 37.58
CA ILE A 348 9.67 13.83 36.66
C ILE A 348 8.53 12.79 36.65
N SER A 349 7.31 13.19 37.00
CA SER A 349 6.12 12.31 37.05
C SER A 349 5.32 12.29 35.74
N VAL A 350 5.36 13.39 34.97
CA VAL A 350 4.57 13.57 33.76
C VAL A 350 5.42 14.21 32.66
N ILE A 351 5.36 13.65 31.45
CA ILE A 351 5.93 14.25 30.24
C ILE A 351 4.80 14.55 29.27
N THR A 352 4.67 15.81 28.87
CA THR A 352 3.72 16.23 27.83
C THR A 352 4.38 16.12 26.46
N MET A 353 3.90 15.22 25.61
CA MET A 353 4.39 15.07 24.24
C MET A 353 3.27 14.64 23.29
N LYS A 354 3.44 14.90 21.99
CA LYS A 354 2.48 14.42 20.98
C LYS A 354 2.72 12.92 20.72
N PRO A 355 1.71 12.05 20.80
CA PRO A 355 1.89 10.60 20.56
C PRO A 355 2.49 10.28 19.18
N ILE A 356 2.29 11.14 18.18
CA ILE A 356 2.82 10.96 16.82
C ILE A 356 4.33 10.72 16.75
N TYR A 357 5.12 11.26 17.67
CA TYR A 357 6.58 11.01 17.70
C TYR A 357 6.91 9.53 17.92
N PHE A 358 6.14 8.84 18.78
CA PHE A 358 6.31 7.41 19.01
C PHE A 358 5.89 6.60 17.78
N HIS A 359 4.79 6.97 17.13
CA HIS A 359 4.35 6.33 15.89
C HIS A 359 5.35 6.55 14.75
N ALA A 360 5.96 7.74 14.66
CA ALA A 360 6.99 8.04 13.68
C ALA A 360 8.25 7.18 13.86
N LEU A 361 8.67 6.91 15.10
CA LEU A 361 9.78 6.00 15.41
C LEU A 361 9.48 4.55 15.01
N ASN A 362 8.24 4.09 15.20
CA ASN A 362 7.81 2.76 14.74
C ASN A 362 7.85 2.66 13.22
N LEU A 363 7.34 3.67 12.51
CA LEU A 363 7.40 3.75 11.05
C LEU A 363 8.86 3.81 10.57
N ALA A 364 9.74 4.56 11.24
CA ALA A 364 11.18 4.62 10.94
C ALA A 364 11.89 3.27 11.11
N THR A 365 11.55 2.56 12.19
CA THR A 365 12.08 1.23 12.45
C THR A 365 11.68 0.26 11.34
N PHE A 366 10.42 0.30 10.89
CA PHE A 366 9.98 -0.53 9.76
C PHE A 366 10.63 -0.12 8.43
N ALA A 367 10.70 1.19 8.15
CA ALA A 367 11.32 1.74 6.95
C ALA A 367 12.78 1.34 6.80
N SER A 368 13.49 1.17 7.92
CA SER A 368 14.88 0.75 7.90
C SER A 368 15.06 -0.76 7.91
N LEU A 369 14.37 -1.48 8.80
CA LEU A 369 14.63 -2.90 9.02
C LEU A 369 13.90 -3.80 8.01
N PHE A 370 12.72 -3.42 7.54
CA PHE A 370 11.86 -4.30 6.73
C PHE A 370 11.63 -3.79 5.32
N ALA A 371 11.44 -2.49 5.10
CA ALA A 371 11.18 -1.95 3.76
C ALA A 371 12.29 -2.29 2.72
N PRO A 372 13.60 -2.32 3.06
CA PRO A 372 14.65 -2.66 2.09
C PRO A 372 14.56 -4.07 1.50
N PHE A 373 13.84 -4.99 2.15
CA PHE A 373 13.61 -6.32 1.61
C PHE A 373 12.76 -6.29 0.34
N GLY A 374 11.92 -5.27 0.15
CA GLY A 374 11.25 -5.03 -1.14
C GLY A 374 12.25 -4.81 -2.27
N GLY A 375 13.29 -3.99 -2.02
CA GLY A 375 14.37 -3.77 -2.96
C GLY A 375 15.26 -5.00 -3.18
N PHE A 376 15.50 -5.82 -2.16
CA PHE A 376 16.21 -7.10 -2.33
C PHE A 376 15.43 -8.08 -3.20
N PHE A 377 14.11 -8.16 -2.99
CA PHE A 377 13.22 -8.96 -3.83
C PHE A 377 13.23 -8.49 -5.28
N ALA A 378 13.08 -7.18 -5.50
CA ALA A 378 13.16 -6.57 -6.83
C ALA A 378 14.51 -6.84 -7.51
N SER A 379 15.62 -6.72 -6.78
CA SER A 379 16.96 -7.09 -7.27
C SER A 379 17.01 -8.56 -7.69
N GLY A 380 16.47 -9.49 -6.90
CA GLY A 380 16.45 -10.91 -7.25
C GLY A 380 15.65 -11.22 -8.52
N LEU A 381 14.52 -10.53 -8.71
CA LEU A 381 13.74 -10.63 -9.95
C LEU A 381 14.57 -10.19 -11.16
N LYS A 382 15.26 -9.04 -11.08
CA LYS A 382 16.14 -8.56 -12.15
C LYS A 382 17.25 -9.54 -12.50
N ARG A 383 17.90 -10.14 -11.50
CA ARG A 383 18.97 -11.14 -11.71
C ARG A 383 18.47 -12.40 -12.40
N THR A 384 17.24 -12.82 -12.11
CA THR A 384 16.61 -14.00 -12.74
C THR A 384 16.47 -13.81 -14.26
N PHE A 385 16.15 -12.59 -14.70
CA PHE A 385 16.03 -12.23 -16.12
C PHE A 385 17.32 -11.68 -16.74
N LYS A 386 18.45 -11.71 -16.01
CA LYS A 386 19.75 -11.18 -16.44
C LYS A 386 19.74 -9.70 -16.85
N VAL A 387 18.80 -8.92 -16.30
CA VAL A 387 18.72 -7.47 -16.48
C VAL A 387 19.28 -6.76 -15.25
N LYS A 388 19.70 -5.50 -15.42
CA LYS A 388 20.22 -4.67 -14.33
C LYS A 388 19.17 -3.73 -13.74
N ASP A 389 18.35 -3.16 -14.61
CA ASP A 389 17.31 -2.17 -14.33
C ASP A 389 16.00 -2.67 -14.96
N PHE A 390 14.84 -2.30 -14.39
CA PHE A 390 13.54 -2.75 -14.93
C PHE A 390 13.14 -2.02 -16.22
N GLY A 391 13.79 -0.90 -16.51
CA GLY A 391 13.57 -0.11 -17.71
C GLY A 391 14.50 1.10 -17.79
N HIS A 392 14.25 1.95 -18.77
CA HIS A 392 14.98 3.21 -19.01
C HIS A 392 14.04 4.41 -19.00
N THR A 393 12.95 4.32 -18.22
CA THR A 393 11.87 5.31 -18.20
C THR A 393 12.34 6.67 -17.68
N ILE A 394 13.32 6.69 -16.75
CA ILE A 394 13.89 7.92 -16.22
C ILE A 394 15.35 8.08 -16.68
N PRO A 395 15.67 9.13 -17.47
CA PRO A 395 17.03 9.38 -17.94
C PRO A 395 18.04 9.39 -16.78
N GLY A 396 19.12 8.61 -16.94
CA GLY A 396 20.19 8.50 -15.94
C GLY A 396 19.84 7.77 -14.63
N HIS A 397 18.57 7.38 -14.40
CA HIS A 397 18.08 6.81 -13.14
C HIS A 397 17.49 5.39 -13.26
N GLY A 398 17.29 4.86 -14.47
CA GLY A 398 16.75 3.51 -14.67
C GLY A 398 15.22 3.48 -14.75
N GLY A 399 14.61 2.40 -14.26
CA GLY A 399 13.16 2.21 -14.27
C GLY A 399 12.47 2.93 -13.11
N ILE A 400 11.16 3.16 -13.25
CA ILE A 400 10.31 3.63 -12.15
C ILE A 400 10.25 2.56 -11.05
N THR A 401 10.19 1.28 -11.42
CA THR A 401 10.17 0.15 -10.49
C THR A 401 11.37 0.17 -9.54
N ASP A 402 12.56 0.51 -10.06
CA ASP A 402 13.80 0.60 -9.29
C ASP A 402 13.80 1.71 -8.22
N ARG A 403 12.79 2.59 -8.23
CA ARG A 403 12.66 3.73 -7.30
C ARG A 403 11.52 3.57 -6.30
N ILE A 404 10.57 2.68 -6.58
CA ILE A 404 9.32 2.55 -5.83
C ILE A 404 9.20 1.15 -5.18
N ASP A 405 10.10 0.22 -5.46
CA ASP A 405 10.10 -1.14 -4.90
C ASP A 405 9.98 -1.20 -3.36
N CYS A 406 10.74 -0.37 -2.64
CA CYS A 406 10.66 -0.26 -1.18
C CYS A 406 9.46 0.59 -0.71
N GLN A 407 8.98 1.50 -1.57
CA GLN A 407 7.87 2.41 -1.24
C GLN A 407 6.54 1.68 -1.18
N PHE A 408 6.29 0.69 -2.04
CA PHE A 408 5.07 -0.13 -1.97
C PHE A 408 4.97 -0.87 -0.63
N LEU A 409 6.07 -1.52 -0.21
CA LEU A 409 6.10 -2.26 1.05
C LEU A 409 5.88 -1.31 2.24
N MET A 410 6.55 -0.15 2.23
CA MET A 410 6.38 0.88 3.26
C MET A 410 4.96 1.44 3.31
N GLY A 411 4.36 1.74 2.15
CA GLY A 411 2.99 2.25 2.05
C GLY A 411 1.97 1.26 2.59
N SER A 412 2.12 -0.03 2.26
CA SER A 412 1.24 -1.09 2.77
C SER A 412 1.31 -1.23 4.29
N PHE A 413 2.50 -1.17 4.88
CA PHE A 413 2.69 -1.20 6.32
C PHE A 413 2.10 0.04 6.99
N THR A 414 2.31 1.23 6.41
CA THR A 414 1.76 2.46 6.98
C THR A 414 0.24 2.41 7.05
N ASN A 415 -0.42 1.88 6.01
CA ASN A 415 -1.88 1.73 6.03
C ASN A 415 -2.33 0.73 7.10
N LEU A 416 -1.66 -0.43 7.20
CA LEU A 416 -1.94 -1.41 8.24
C LEU A 416 -1.77 -0.81 9.65
N TYR A 417 -0.67 -0.09 9.85
CA TYR A 417 -0.35 0.55 11.12
C TYR A 417 -1.37 1.63 11.47
N TYR A 418 -1.75 2.46 10.48
CA TYR A 418 -2.80 3.45 10.62
C TYR A 418 -4.12 2.81 11.05
N GLU A 419 -4.62 1.83 10.29
CA GLU A 419 -5.89 1.15 10.60
C GLU A 419 -5.91 0.46 11.96
N THR A 420 -4.76 -0.01 12.44
CA THR A 420 -4.67 -0.77 13.70
C THR A 420 -4.51 0.12 14.92
N PHE A 421 -3.67 1.16 14.83
CA PHE A 421 -3.21 1.92 16.01
C PHE A 421 -3.63 3.39 15.99
N ILE A 422 -3.98 3.94 14.82
CA ILE A 422 -4.25 5.38 14.66
C ILE A 422 -5.71 5.64 14.35
N ASN A 423 -6.32 4.80 13.52
CA ASN A 423 -7.69 4.98 13.07
C ASN A 423 -8.61 4.91 14.27
N GLU A 424 -9.20 6.05 14.60
CA GLU A 424 -10.23 6.12 15.62
C GLU A 424 -11.46 5.46 15.04
N HIS A 425 -11.80 4.27 15.50
CA HIS A 425 -13.17 3.80 15.39
C HIS A 425 -14.00 4.66 16.33
N ARG A 426 -14.35 5.88 15.88
CA ARG A 426 -15.33 6.72 16.55
C ARG A 426 -16.65 5.99 16.50
N ILE A 427 -16.86 5.17 17.52
CA ILE A 427 -18.14 4.58 17.81
C ILE A 427 -19.02 5.76 18.22
N THR A 428 -19.71 6.36 17.25
CA THR A 428 -20.67 7.42 17.54
C THR A 428 -21.88 6.81 18.22
N VAL A 429 -22.58 7.59 19.05
CA VAL A 429 -23.87 7.17 19.64
C VAL A 429 -24.82 6.68 18.55
N GLN A 430 -24.82 7.34 17.39
CA GLN A 430 -25.62 6.96 16.23
C GLN A 430 -25.23 5.58 15.66
N THR A 431 -23.93 5.26 15.60
CA THR A 431 -23.46 3.95 15.14
C THR A 431 -23.86 2.87 16.15
N ILE A 432 -23.65 3.09 17.45
CA ILE A 432 -24.10 2.18 18.51
C ILE A 432 -25.60 1.94 18.41
N LEU A 433 -26.39 3.01 18.32
CA LEU A 433 -27.84 2.93 18.21
C LEU A 433 -28.26 2.13 16.98
N SER A 434 -27.67 2.39 15.81
CA SER A 434 -27.98 1.63 14.60
C SER A 434 -27.59 0.15 14.72
N THR A 435 -26.47 -0.16 15.39
CA THR A 435 -26.05 -1.54 15.63
C THR A 435 -27.00 -2.25 16.59
N ILE A 436 -27.43 -1.58 17.66
CA ILE A 436 -28.41 -2.12 18.61
C ILE A 436 -29.72 -2.40 17.88
N LEU A 437 -30.30 -1.40 17.19
CA LEU A 437 -31.61 -1.55 16.53
C LEU A 437 -31.62 -2.61 15.41
N MET A 438 -30.47 -2.90 14.80
CA MET A 438 -30.37 -3.95 13.76
C MET A 438 -30.17 -5.36 14.31
N ASN A 439 -29.63 -5.50 15.53
CA ASN A 439 -29.16 -6.80 16.03
C ASN A 439 -29.82 -7.23 17.34
N PHE A 440 -30.44 -6.32 18.09
CA PHE A 440 -31.07 -6.62 19.38
C PHE A 440 -32.60 -6.67 19.22
N ASP A 441 -33.24 -7.54 20.00
CA ASP A 441 -34.68 -7.53 20.17
C ASP A 441 -35.13 -6.48 21.20
N GLU A 442 -36.43 -6.21 21.27
CA GLU A 442 -37.01 -5.17 22.15
C GLU A 442 -36.66 -5.38 23.62
N ARG A 443 -36.52 -6.64 24.07
CA ARG A 443 -36.12 -6.98 25.44
C ARG A 443 -34.65 -6.67 25.70
N GLN A 444 -33.75 -7.08 24.81
CA GLN A 444 -32.32 -6.79 24.92
C GLN A 444 -32.04 -5.28 24.90
N ILE A 445 -32.86 -4.49 24.18
CA ILE A 445 -32.79 -3.03 24.20
C ILE A 445 -33.14 -2.48 25.58
N VAL A 446 -34.23 -2.95 26.20
CA VAL A 446 -34.64 -2.54 27.55
C VAL A 446 -33.59 -2.94 28.59
N ASP A 447 -33.06 -4.16 28.54
CA ASP A 447 -31.98 -4.61 29.44
C ASP A 447 -30.73 -3.74 29.33
N LEU A 448 -30.36 -3.36 28.10
CA LEU A 448 -29.23 -2.47 27.86
C LEU A 448 -29.47 -1.08 28.47
N ILE A 449 -30.69 -0.53 28.35
CA ILE A 449 -31.06 0.75 28.96
C ILE A 449 -30.98 0.67 30.49
N CYS A 450 -31.45 -0.41 31.10
CA CYS A 450 -31.34 -0.65 32.55
C CYS A 450 -29.86 -0.65 33.01
N MET A 451 -28.99 -1.38 32.31
CA MET A 451 -27.56 -1.42 32.61
C MET A 451 -26.87 -0.05 32.46
N LEU A 452 -27.21 0.71 31.40
CA LEU A 452 -26.68 2.07 31.22
C LEU A 452 -27.15 3.02 32.33
N THR A 453 -28.41 2.90 32.75
CA THR A 453 -28.99 3.70 33.84
C THR A 453 -28.30 3.39 35.18
N GLN A 454 -28.02 2.11 35.46
CA GLN A 454 -27.24 1.69 36.63
C GLN A 454 -25.80 2.23 36.59
N ALA A 455 -25.16 2.23 35.42
CA ALA A 455 -23.83 2.80 35.23
C ALA A 455 -23.81 4.33 35.49
N LEU A 456 -24.87 5.05 35.12
CA LEU A 456 -24.99 6.48 35.40
C LEU A 456 -25.26 6.77 36.88
N PHE A 457 -26.07 5.93 37.55
CA PHE A 457 -26.31 6.02 38.99
C PHE A 457 -25.02 5.80 39.80
N SER A 458 -24.24 4.76 39.48
CA SER A 458 -22.96 4.47 40.14
C SER A 458 -21.90 5.56 39.94
N ARG A 459 -22.02 6.38 38.90
CA ARG A 459 -21.19 7.57 38.66
C ARG A 459 -21.72 8.85 39.33
N GLY A 460 -22.83 8.77 40.06
CA GLY A 460 -23.45 9.90 40.75
C GLY A 460 -24.16 10.90 39.82
N VAL A 461 -24.45 10.52 38.58
CA VAL A 461 -25.12 11.40 37.59
C VAL A 461 -26.63 11.43 37.82
N ILE A 462 -27.21 10.31 38.27
CA ILE A 462 -28.64 10.17 38.53
C ILE A 462 -28.85 10.09 40.06
N PRO A 463 -29.77 10.88 40.65
CA PRO A 463 -30.12 10.77 42.06
C PRO A 463 -30.94 9.51 42.34
N ASP A 464 -30.88 8.99 43.57
CA ASP A 464 -31.50 7.70 43.98
C ASP A 464 -33.01 7.61 43.66
N LYS A 465 -33.77 8.67 43.93
CA LYS A 465 -35.20 8.74 43.56
C LYS A 465 -35.43 8.66 42.04
N GLY A 466 -34.53 9.22 41.24
CA GLY A 466 -34.60 9.16 39.78
C GLY A 466 -34.26 7.78 39.24
N TYR A 467 -33.32 7.07 39.88
CA TYR A 467 -32.97 5.70 39.53
C TYR A 467 -34.13 4.73 39.78
N GLN A 468 -34.78 4.82 40.94
CA GLN A 468 -35.93 3.98 41.31
C GLN A 468 -37.11 4.17 40.35
N ALA A 469 -37.46 5.42 40.03
CA ALA A 469 -38.55 5.72 39.10
C ALA A 469 -38.29 5.20 37.67
N LEU A 470 -37.05 5.29 37.18
CA LEU A 470 -36.69 4.76 35.86
C LEU A 470 -36.75 3.22 35.82
N ASN A 471 -36.28 2.55 36.87
CA ASN A 471 -36.34 1.09 36.97
C ASN A 471 -37.78 0.56 37.01
N GLU A 472 -38.70 1.22 37.71
CA GLU A 472 -40.12 0.85 37.73
C GLU A 472 -40.74 0.92 36.33
N VAL A 473 -40.44 1.99 35.57
CA VAL A 473 -40.92 2.13 34.19
C VAL A 473 -40.39 1.01 33.30
N TYR A 474 -39.09 0.69 33.39
CA TYR A 474 -38.50 -0.37 32.56
C TYR A 474 -38.96 -1.77 32.97
N ALA A 475 -39.22 -2.02 34.26
CA ALA A 475 -39.78 -3.29 34.74
C ALA A 475 -41.18 -3.54 34.16
N ASN A 476 -42.05 -2.53 34.17
CA ASN A 476 -43.39 -2.62 33.59
C ASN A 476 -43.35 -2.87 32.08
N VAL A 477 -42.43 -2.21 31.36
CA VAL A 477 -42.23 -2.44 29.92
C VAL A 477 -41.74 -3.87 29.67
N SER A 478 -40.77 -4.36 30.44
CA SER A 478 -40.29 -5.74 30.32
C SER A 478 -41.40 -6.77 30.57
N GLU A 479 -42.26 -6.54 31.57
CA GLU A 479 -43.39 -7.41 31.88
C GLU A 479 -44.43 -7.44 30.75
N SER A 480 -44.72 -6.28 30.15
CA SER A 480 -45.63 -6.19 29.00
C SER A 480 -45.11 -6.96 27.77
N LEU A 481 -43.80 -6.95 27.54
CA LEU A 481 -43.14 -7.70 26.46
C LEU A 481 -43.13 -9.21 26.69
N THR A 482 -43.33 -9.68 27.93
CA THR A 482 -43.52 -11.11 28.26
C THR A 482 -44.94 -11.62 28.05
N THR A 483 -45.95 -10.76 28.19
CA THR A 483 -47.37 -11.13 28.03
C THR A 483 -47.88 -11.12 26.58
N SER A 484 -47.09 -10.63 25.62
CA SER A 484 -47.49 -10.53 24.20
C SER A 484 -47.08 -11.73 23.33
N PHE A 485 -46.72 -12.87 23.93
CA PHE A 485 -46.40 -14.13 23.21
C PHE A 485 -47.39 -15.24 23.53
#